data_AF-A0A843IW12-F1
#
_entry.id   AF-A0A843IW12-F1
#
_cell.length_a   1.000
_cell.length_b   1.000
_cell.length_c   1.000
_cell.angle_alpha   90.00
_cell.angle_beta   90.00
_cell.angle_gamma   90.00
#
_symmetry.space_group_name_H-M   'P 1'
#
loop_
_entity.id
_entity.type
_entity.pdbx_description
1 polymer ?
#
loop_
_entity_poly.entity_id
_entity_poly.type
_entity_poly.pdbx_seq_one_letter_code
_entity_poly.pdbx_strand_id
1 'polypeptide(L)' 'MAINQLESNLAAITRTLVKLEKDGCTDEKILNELREERDKILKELNL' A
#
# COMPACT_ATOMS: atom_id res chain seq x y z
N MET A 1 -1.13 -10.58 -17.52
CA MET A 1 -2.31 -9.83 -17.01
C MET A 1 -1.80 -8.81 -16.01
N ALA A 2 -1.83 -7.52 -16.34
CA ALA A 2 -1.30 -6.45 -15.47
C ALA A 2 -2.18 -6.18 -14.24
N ILE A 3 -3.50 -6.44 -14.35
CA ILE A 3 -4.49 -6.27 -13.27
C ILE A 3 -4.10 -7.09 -12.03
N ASN A 4 -3.78 -8.38 -12.20
CA ASN A 4 -3.37 -9.25 -11.09
C ASN A 4 -2.11 -8.76 -10.36
N GLN A 5 -1.21 -8.05 -11.06
CA GLN A 5 0.01 -7.51 -10.46
C GLN A 5 -0.31 -6.28 -9.61
N LEU A 6 -1.14 -5.37 -10.10
CA LEU A 6 -1.59 -4.19 -9.36
C LEU A 6 -2.39 -4.59 -8.12
N GLU A 7 -3.29 -5.55 -8.22
CA GLU A 7 -4.03 -6.10 -7.08
C GLU A 7 -3.10 -6.75 -6.04
N SER A 8 -2.10 -7.51 -6.50
CA SER A 8 -1.10 -8.12 -5.62
C SER A 8 -0.25 -7.06 -4.91
N ASN A 9 0.14 -6.00 -5.61
CA ASN A 9 0.89 -4.89 -5.04
C ASN A 9 0.03 -4.12 -4.00
N LEU A 10 -1.25 -3.85 -4.31
CA LEU A 10 -2.18 -3.23 -3.38
C LEU A 10 -2.33 -4.04 -2.09
N ALA A 11 -2.48 -5.37 -2.22
CA ALA A 11 -2.57 -6.27 -1.08
C ALA A 11 -1.27 -6.30 -0.27
N ALA A 12 -0.12 -6.27 -0.92
CA ALA A 12 1.18 -6.23 -0.26
C ALA A 12 1.36 -4.95 0.55
N ILE A 13 1.10 -3.77 -0.04
CA ILE A 13 1.22 -2.48 0.64
C ILE A 13 0.26 -2.40 1.83
N THR A 14 -0.99 -2.85 1.66
CA THR A 14 -1.98 -2.88 2.73
C THR A 14 -1.53 -3.75 3.90
N ARG A 15 -1.00 -4.95 3.62
CA ARG A 15 -0.46 -5.84 4.66
C ARG A 15 0.76 -5.23 5.36
N THR A 16 1.63 -4.57 4.61
CA THR A 16 2.80 -3.89 5.16
C THR A 16 2.40 -2.76 6.10
N LEU A 17 1.45 -1.91 5.71
CA LEU A 17 0.92 -0.84 6.57
C LEU A 17 0.36 -1.39 7.90
N VAL A 18 -0.46 -2.44 7.82
CA VAL A 18 -1.03 -3.09 9.03
C VAL A 18 0.07 -3.71 9.90
N LYS A 19 1.09 -4.31 9.29
CA LYS A 19 2.23 -4.85 10.03
C LYS A 19 3.00 -3.74 10.73
N LEU A 20 3.31 -2.65 10.03
CA LEU A 20 4.01 -1.49 10.60
C LEU A 20 3.23 -0.86 11.75
N GLU A 21 1.90 -0.75 11.63
CA GLU A 21 1.03 -0.27 12.69
C GLU A 21 1.08 -1.19 13.92
N LYS A 22 1.03 -2.51 13.73
CA LYS A 22 1.17 -3.50 14.81
C LYS A 22 2.55 -3.48 15.46
N ASP A 23 3.59 -3.25 14.67
CA ASP A 23 4.98 -3.18 15.13
C ASP A 23 5.26 -1.84 15.84
N GLY A 24 4.28 -0.92 15.90
CA GLY A 24 4.43 0.39 16.56
C GLY A 24 5.29 1.37 15.76
N CYS A 25 5.43 1.16 14.45
CA CYS A 25 6.17 2.05 13.57
C CYS A 25 5.46 3.41 13.51
N THR A 26 6.16 4.45 13.92
CA THR A 26 5.69 5.84 13.91
C THR A 26 6.41 6.69 12.86
N ASP A 27 7.13 6.05 11.94
CA ASP A 27 7.80 6.75 10.85
C ASP A 27 6.77 7.21 9.82
N GLU A 28 6.25 8.42 10.05
CA GLU A 28 5.26 9.05 9.18
C GLU A 28 5.73 9.18 7.74
N LYS A 29 7.05 9.26 7.50
CA LYS A 29 7.58 9.40 6.15
C LYS A 29 7.36 8.11 5.36
N ILE A 30 7.73 6.97 5.94
CA ILE A 30 7.53 5.64 5.34
C ILE A 30 6.03 5.34 5.19
N LEU A 31 5.23 5.67 6.21
CA LEU A 31 3.79 5.44 6.17
C LEU A 31 3.10 6.28 5.09
N ASN A 32 3.54 7.53 4.89
CA ASN A 32 2.99 8.39 3.85
C ASN A 32 3.40 7.91 2.45
N GLU A 33 4.65 7.52 2.23
CA GLU A 33 5.10 6.96 0.95
C GLU A 33 4.29 5.71 0.57
N LEU A 34 4.08 4.79 1.51
CA LEU A 34 3.26 3.59 1.30
C LEU A 34 1.78 3.93 1.03
N ARG A 35 1.23 4.95 1.68
CA ARG A 35 -0.15 5.42 1.43
C ARG A 35 -0.28 6.05 0.05
N GLU A 36 0.68 6.87 -0.37
CA GLU A 36 0.68 7.46 -1.71
C GLU A 36 0.77 6.40 -2.80
N GLU A 37 1.61 5.38 -2.61
CA GLU A 37 1.75 4.28 -3.57
C GLU A 37 0.47 3.44 -3.65
N ARG A 38 -0.15 3.12 -2.50
CA ARG A 38 -1.48 2.50 -2.45
C ARG A 38 -2.51 3.32 -3.22
N ASP A 39 -2.55 4.64 -3.02
CA ASP A 39 -3.54 5.52 -3.65
C ASP A 39 -3.32 5.64 -5.16
N LYS A 40 -2.06 5.61 -5.64
CA LYS A 40 -1.77 5.53 -7.08
C LYS A 40 -2.30 4.23 -7.68
N ILE A 41 -2.08 3.11 -7.01
CA ILE A 41 -2.57 1.79 -7.47
C ILE A 41 -4.11 1.74 -7.46
N LEU A 42 -4.77 2.31 -6.44
CA LEU A 42 -6.24 2.42 -6.42
C LEU A 42 -6.77 3.20 -7.62
N LYS A 43 -6.15 4.35 -7.94
CA LYS A 43 -6.50 5.13 -9.14
C LYS A 43 -6.28 4.36 -10.43
N GLU A 44 -5.20 3.60 -10.55
CA GLU A 44 -4.93 2.76 -11.72
C GLU A 44 -5.92 1.60 -11.86
N LEU A 45 -6.36 1.02 -10.74
CA LEU A 45 -7.40 0.00 -10.70
C LEU A 45 -8.82 0.58 -10.86
N ASN A 46 -8.95 1.91 -10.87
CA ASN A 46 -10.22 2.63 -10.95
C ASN A 46 -11.18 2.26 -9.79
N LEU A 47 -10.60 2.06 -8.59
CA LEU A 47 -11.27 1.72 -7.33
C LEU A 47 -11.31 2.90 -6.35
#